data_AF-A0A183K7G5-F1
#
_entry.id   AF-A0A183K7G5-F1
#
_cell.length_a   1.000
_cell.length_b   1.000
_cell.length_c   1.000
_cell.angle_alpha   90.00
_cell.angle_beta   90.00
_cell.angle_gamma   90.00
#
_symmetry.space_group_name_H-M   'P 1'
#
loop_
_entity.id
_entity.type
_entity.pdbx_description
1 polymer ?
#
loop_
_entity_poly.entity_id
_entity_poly.type
_entity_poly.pdbx_seq_one_letter_code
_entity_poly.pdbx_strand_id
1 'polypeptide(L)'
;MQEKTTSVAAASAAVGLNIHKGKSKILRYNTACTNPITIDEDLEDVKTFTYLGSIIVEHGGSDADVKARIGKARAVYLQLKDIP
;
A
#
# COMPACT_ATOMS: atom_id res chain seq x y z
N MET A 1 10.26 3.07 -12.51
CA MET A 1 8.84 2.83 -12.17
C MET A 1 8.18 1.89 -13.17
N GLN A 2 8.32 2.14 -14.49
CA GLN A 2 7.68 1.38 -15.56
C GLN A 2 7.89 -0.15 -15.47
N GLU A 3 9.13 -0.63 -15.30
CA GLU A 3 9.42 -2.07 -15.17
C GLU A 3 8.71 -2.74 -13.97
N LYS A 4 8.66 -2.06 -12.82
CA LYS A 4 7.97 -2.57 -11.62
C LYS A 4 6.47 -2.65 -11.84
N THR A 5 5.87 -1.63 -12.49
CA THR A 5 4.44 -1.62 -12.81
C THR A 5 4.08 -2.76 -13.76
N THR A 6 4.92 -3.03 -14.77
CA THR A 6 4.70 -4.15 -15.71
C THR A 6 4.76 -5.49 -14.99
N SER A 7 5.74 -5.68 -14.09
CA SER A 7 5.85 -6.90 -13.27
C SER A 7 4.62 -7.11 -12.37
N VAL A 8 4.17 -6.06 -11.69
CA VAL A 8 2.97 -6.11 -10.82
C VAL A 8 1.70 -6.38 -11.61
N ALA A 9 1.57 -5.84 -12.83
CA ALA A 9 0.45 -6.11 -13.72
C ALA A 9 0.40 -7.59 -14.14
N ALA A 10 1.55 -8.15 -14.53
CA ALA A 10 1.64 -9.57 -14.88
C ALA A 10 1.29 -10.48 -13.69
N ALA A 11 1.83 -10.17 -12.50
CA ALA A 11 1.52 -10.94 -11.28
C ALA A 11 0.04 -10.84 -10.89
N SER A 12 -0.57 -9.65 -11.00
CA SER A 12 -2.00 -9.45 -10.73
C SER A 12 -2.86 -10.24 -11.71
N ALA A 13 -2.55 -10.21 -13.00
CA ALA A 13 -3.26 -10.97 -14.02
C ALA A 13 -3.19 -12.49 -13.76
N ALA A 14 -2.04 -13.00 -13.30
CA ALA A 14 -1.86 -14.40 -12.96
C ALA A 14 -2.76 -14.87 -11.80
N VAL A 15 -3.15 -13.96 -10.91
CA VAL A 15 -4.12 -14.24 -9.82
C VAL A 15 -5.54 -13.74 -10.12
N GLY A 16 -5.83 -13.37 -11.38
CA GLY A 16 -7.15 -12.92 -11.84
C GLY A 16 -7.52 -11.49 -11.44
N LEU A 17 -6.57 -10.69 -10.98
CA LEU A 17 -6.76 -9.30 -10.61
C LEU A 17 -6.45 -8.39 -11.81
N ASN A 18 -7.38 -7.51 -12.16
CA ASN A 18 -7.19 -6.52 -13.22
C ASN A 18 -6.75 -5.17 -12.64
N ILE A 19 -5.57 -4.68 -13.03
CA ILE A 19 -5.09 -3.36 -12.61
C ILE A 19 -5.78 -2.28 -13.46
N HIS A 20 -6.69 -1.55 -12.84
CA HIS A 20 -7.35 -0.42 -13.50
C HIS A 20 -6.50 0.84 -13.38
N LYS A 21 -5.84 1.22 -14.49
CA LYS A 21 -4.91 2.36 -14.52
C LYS A 21 -5.55 3.68 -14.07
N GLY A 22 -6.73 4.05 -14.59
CA GLY A 22 -7.44 5.27 -14.19
C GLY A 22 -7.97 5.33 -12.75
N LYS A 23 -7.85 4.23 -11.97
CA LYS A 23 -8.18 4.19 -10.53
C LYS A 23 -6.93 4.05 -9.66
N SER A 24 -5.77 3.88 -10.31
CA SER A 24 -4.50 3.75 -9.62
C SER A 24 -4.07 5.14 -9.19
N LYS A 25 -3.55 5.25 -7.97
CA LYS A 25 -3.03 6.49 -7.41
C LYS A 25 -1.57 6.27 -7.05
N ILE A 26 -0.73 7.27 -7.29
CA ILE A 26 0.67 7.19 -6.89
C ILE A 26 0.77 7.83 -5.51
N LEU A 27 1.27 7.06 -4.54
CA LEU A 27 1.70 7.59 -3.25
C LEU A 27 3.22 7.60 -3.25
N ARG A 28 3.80 8.79 -3.16
CA ARG A 28 5.25 8.94 -3.05
C ARG A 28 5.68 8.67 -1.61
N TYR A 29 6.76 7.92 -1.46
CA TYR A 29 7.40 7.67 -0.18
C TYR A 29 8.90 7.97 -0.33
N ASN A 30 9.44 8.81 0.55
CA ASN A 30 10.89 9.12 0.66
C ASN A 30 11.59 9.80 -0.54
N THR A 31 10.90 10.29 -1.57
CA THR A 31 11.54 10.93 -2.74
C THR A 31 11.04 12.36 -2.93
N ALA A 32 11.94 13.36 -2.80
CA ALA A 32 11.64 14.78 -2.99
C ALA A 32 10.93 15.05 -4.32
N CYS A 33 9.95 15.96 -4.32
CA CYS A 33 9.05 16.31 -5.45
C CYS A 33 9.75 16.97 -6.66
N THR A 34 10.97 16.54 -6.99
CA THR A 34 11.82 17.18 -8.00
C THR A 34 11.78 16.46 -9.35
N ASN A 35 11.51 15.16 -9.38
CA ASN A 35 11.42 14.41 -10.62
C ASN A 35 9.95 14.05 -10.91
N PRO A 36 9.34 14.60 -11.97
CA PRO A 36 8.06 14.10 -12.45
C PRO A 36 8.25 12.63 -12.87
N ILE A 37 7.46 11.74 -12.29
CA ILE A 37 7.41 10.35 -12.74
C ILE A 37 6.53 10.35 -13.99
N THR A 38 7.14 10.42 -15.17
CA THR A 38 6.42 10.35 -16.45
C THR A 38 5.89 8.93 -16.64
N ILE A 39 4.62 8.72 -16.31
CA ILE A 39 3.82 7.61 -16.81
C ILE A 39 2.89 8.22 -17.85
N ASP A 40 2.70 7.52 -18.97
CA ASP A 40 1.92 7.94 -20.15
C ASP A 40 0.46 8.36 -19.84
N GLU A 41 -0.01 8.15 -18.60
CA GLU A 41 -1.30 8.59 -18.07
C GLU A 41 -1.11 9.45 -16.81
N ASP A 42 -1.94 10.49 -16.67
CA ASP A 42 -1.97 11.42 -15.54
C ASP A 42 -2.60 10.74 -14.31
N LEU A 43 -1.77 10.08 -13.50
CA LEU A 43 -2.19 9.41 -12.27
C LEU A 43 -2.26 10.43 -11.13
N GLU A 44 -3.36 10.39 -10.36
CA GLU A 44 -3.57 11.29 -9.23
C GLU A 44 -2.47 11.07 -8.17
N ASP A 45 -1.66 12.12 -7.94
CA ASP A 45 -0.67 12.17 -6.87
C ASP A 45 -1.40 12.47 -5.55
N VAL A 46 -1.40 11.49 -4.64
CA VAL A 46 -2.10 11.62 -3.36
C VAL A 46 -1.11 11.62 -2.20
N LYS A 47 -1.30 12.54 -1.26
CA LYS A 47 -0.48 12.67 -0.04
C LYS A 47 -0.85 11.66 1.05
N THR A 48 -2.07 11.15 0.98
CA THR A 48 -2.67 10.22 1.94
C THR A 48 -3.42 9.11 1.21
N PHE A 49 -3.20 7.87 1.63
CA PHE A 49 -3.91 6.70 1.14
C PHE A 49 -4.42 5.87 2.32
N THR A 50 -5.71 5.56 2.35
CA THR A 50 -6.27 4.68 3.37
C THR A 50 -6.28 3.25 2.85
N TYR A 51 -5.43 2.39 3.41
CA TYR A 51 -5.39 0.97 3.09
C TYR A 51 -5.81 0.13 4.29
N LEU A 52 -6.89 -0.65 4.15
CA LEU A 52 -7.40 -1.55 5.20
C LEU A 52 -7.59 -0.87 6.58
N GLY A 53 -7.95 0.41 6.61
CA GLY A 53 -8.11 1.20 7.84
C GLY A 53 -6.84 1.89 8.35
N SER A 54 -5.68 1.62 7.75
CA SER A 54 -4.42 2.28 8.01
C SER A 54 -4.27 3.51 7.12
N ILE A 55 -3.96 4.67 7.70
CA ILE A 55 -3.65 5.88 6.92
C ILE A 55 -2.16 5.85 6.60
N ILE A 56 -1.85 5.64 5.32
CA ILE A 56 -0.49 5.75 4.78
C ILE A 56 -0.31 7.18 4.32
N VAL A 57 0.60 7.90 4.95
CA VAL A 57 0.97 9.26 4.59
C VAL A 57 2.36 9.22 3.95
N GLU A 58 2.65 10.17 3.05
CA GLU A 58 3.96 10.34 2.38
C GLU A 58 5.19 10.17 3.31
N HIS A 59 5.05 10.53 4.59
CA HIS A 59 6.08 10.49 5.63
C HIS A 59 6.17 9.16 6.42
N GLY A 60 5.42 8.12 6.07
CA GLY A 60 5.52 6.80 6.72
C GLY A 60 4.73 6.62 8.01
N GLY A 61 3.62 7.35 8.17
CA GLY A 61 2.75 7.26 9.35
C GLY A 61 2.09 5.88 9.59
N SER A 62 2.24 4.92 8.67
CA SER A 62 1.62 3.60 8.78
C SER A 62 2.36 2.63 9.70
N ASP A 63 3.63 2.87 10.03
CA ASP A 63 4.43 1.92 10.85
C ASP A 63 3.82 1.71 12.24
N ALA A 64 3.41 2.81 12.89
CA ALA A 64 2.76 2.77 14.20
C ALA A 64 1.43 1.99 14.17
N ASP A 65 0.64 2.17 13.12
CA ASP A 65 -0.65 1.50 12.97
C ASP A 65 -0.49 -0.01 12.68
N VAL A 66 0.45 -0.37 11.79
CA VAL A 66 0.79 -1.78 11.52
C VAL A 66 1.27 -2.47 12.79
N LYS A 67 2.15 -1.82 13.55
CA LYS A 67 2.63 -2.34 14.84
C LYS A 67 1.50 -2.53 15.85
N ALA A 68 0.56 -1.59 15.91
CA ALA A 68 -0.62 -1.69 16.78
C ALA A 68 -1.53 -2.87 16.37
N ARG A 69 -1.76 -3.09 15.07
CA ARG A 69 -2.58 -4.21 14.57
C ARG A 69 -1.91 -5.56 14.85
N ILE A 70 -0.60 -5.67 14.64
CA ILE A 70 0.16 -6.88 14.97
C ILE A 70 0.08 -7.17 16.47
N GLY A 71 0.20 -6.15 17.32
CA GLY A 71 0.06 -6.28 18.77
C GLY A 71 -1.32 -6.82 19.18
N LYS A 72 -2.40 -6.28 18.60
CA LYS A 72 -3.77 -6.76 18.85
C LYS A 72 -3.96 -8.21 18.40
N ALA A 73 -3.50 -8.56 17.19
CA ALA A 73 -3.62 -9.93 16.69
C ALA A 73 -2.84 -10.93 17.57
N ARG A 74 -1.64 -10.57 18.04
CA ARG A 74 -0.86 -11.39 18.98
C ARG A 74 -1.59 -11.57 20.31
N ALA A 75 -2.18 -10.51 20.86
CA ALA A 75 -2.94 -10.59 22.10
C ALA A 75 -4.16 -11.53 21.97
N VAL A 76 -4.92 -11.42 20.87
CA VAL A 76 -6.06 -12.31 20.59
C VAL A 76 -5.61 -13.76 20.40
N TYR A 77 -4.50 -13.98 19.68
CA TYR A 77 -3.96 -15.34 19.48
C TYR A 77 -3.51 -15.99 20.79
N LEU A 78 -2.93 -15.23 21.72
CA LEU A 78 -2.59 -15.73 23.05
C LEU A 78 -3.85 -16.08 23.85
N GLN A 79 -4.86 -15.21 23.87
CA GLN A 79 -6.13 -15.49 24.53
C GLN A 79 -6.81 -16.75 23.98
N LEU A 80 -6.78 -16.98 22.67
CA LEU A 80 -7.33 -18.20 22.06
C LEU A 80 -6.55 -19.47 22.44
N LYS A 81 -5.26 -19.37 22.71
CA LYS A 81 -4.44 -20.50 23.16
C LYS A 81 -4.68 -20.89 24.60
N ASP A 82 -5.13 -19.95 25.42
CA ASP A 82 -5.42 -20.16 26.84
C ASP A 82 -6.86 -20.66 27.11
N ILE A 83 -7.65 -20.88 26.04
CA ILE A 83 -8.96 -21.55 26.13
C ILE A 83 -8.71 -23.07 26.16
N PRO A 84 -9.13 -23.79 27.23
CA PRO A 84 -8.89 -25.23 27.39
C PRO A 84 -9.64 -26.10 26.37
#